data_AF-A0A9E1YXH9-F1
#
_entry.id   AF-A0A9E1YXH9-F1
#
_cell.length_a   1.000
_cell.length_b   1.000
_cell.length_c   1.000
_cell.angle_alpha   90.00
_cell.angle_beta   90.00
_cell.angle_gamma   90.00
#
_symmetry.space_group_name_H-M   'P 1'
#
loop_
_entity.id
_entity.type
_entity.pdbx_description
1 polymer ?
#
loop_
_entity_poly.entity_id
_entity_poly.type
_entity_poly.pdbx_seq_one_letter_code
_entity_poly.pdbx_strand_id
1 'polypeptide(L)'
;MALTEQVHLATLWFLSARAMAVAGADMPTVQEAATGLYAQAILGFSEEDCRKAKSADHISNKTLIDCLSGVQQLPKEVAEKILTGVMMISYADRKMKPLEVRWASMLASAIDVTPDDFQRCCVNARVIASMLRPHGAPA
;
A
#
# COMPACT_ATOMS: atom_id res chain seq x y z
N MET A 1 14.25 13.88 6.19
CA MET A 1 14.26 13.39 4.80
C MET A 1 14.18 14.59 3.89
N ALA A 2 14.98 14.62 2.83
CA ALA A 2 14.87 15.68 1.83
C ALA A 2 13.52 15.56 1.10
N LEU A 3 12.94 16.68 0.66
CA LEU A 3 11.62 16.74 -0.01
C LEU A 3 11.48 15.70 -1.15
N THR A 4 12.57 15.43 -1.87
CA THR A 4 12.64 14.45 -2.96
C THR A 4 12.48 12.99 -2.50
N GLU A 5 12.99 12.64 -1.32
CA GLU A 5 12.86 11.29 -0.75
C GLU A 5 11.42 11.01 -0.30
N GLN A 6 10.74 12.03 0.24
CA GLN A 6 9.37 11.91 0.72
C GLN A 6 8.37 11.74 -0.44
N VAL A 7 8.56 12.49 -1.53
CA VAL A 7 7.78 12.31 -2.77
C VAL A 7 8.05 10.95 -3.41
N HIS A 8 9.30 10.47 -3.39
CA HIS A 8 9.64 9.14 -3.89
C HIS A 8 8.93 8.04 -3.08
N LEU A 9 8.99 8.10 -1.76
CA LEU A 9 8.31 7.15 -0.87
C LEU A 9 6.79 7.19 -1.04
N ALA A 10 6.20 8.38 -1.15
CA ALA A 10 4.79 8.53 -1.47
C ALA A 10 4.43 7.92 -2.83
N THR A 11 5.31 8.08 -3.83
CA THR A 11 5.12 7.46 -5.15
C THR A 11 5.13 5.94 -5.07
N LEU A 12 6.08 5.34 -4.33
CA LEU A 12 6.12 3.90 -4.09
C LEU A 12 4.87 3.38 -3.39
N TRP A 13 4.37 4.13 -2.40
CA TRP A 13 3.10 3.81 -1.74
C TRP A 13 1.93 3.78 -2.73
N PHE A 14 1.70 4.86 -3.50
CA PHE A 14 0.57 4.93 -4.42
C PHE A 14 0.66 3.91 -5.56
N LEU A 15 1.86 3.61 -6.05
CA LEU A 15 2.05 2.53 -7.03
C LEU A 15 1.70 1.16 -6.44
N SER A 16 2.18 0.88 -5.22
CA SER A 16 1.92 -0.39 -4.55
C SER A 16 0.44 -0.58 -4.23
N ALA A 17 -0.22 0.48 -3.76
CA ALA A 17 -1.64 0.51 -3.47
C ALA A 17 -2.49 0.34 -4.75
N ARG A 18 -2.13 1.04 -5.83
CA ARG A 18 -2.83 0.92 -7.12
C ARG A 18 -2.69 -0.48 -7.71
N ALA A 19 -1.50 -1.07 -7.68
CA ALA A 19 -1.29 -2.44 -8.17
C ALA A 19 -2.17 -3.45 -7.42
N MET A 20 -2.33 -3.26 -6.10
CA MET A 20 -3.23 -4.06 -5.29
C MET A 20 -4.70 -3.88 -5.68
N ALA A 21 -5.14 -2.64 -5.84
CA ALA A 21 -6.53 -2.36 -6.13
C ALA A 21 -6.93 -2.77 -7.57
N VAL A 22 -6.02 -2.63 -8.56
CA VAL A 22 -6.24 -3.12 -9.94
C VAL A 22 -6.20 -4.65 -10.02
N ALA A 23 -5.42 -5.34 -9.19
CA ALA A 23 -5.52 -6.80 -9.04
C ALA A 23 -6.93 -7.23 -8.59
N GLY A 24 -7.68 -6.31 -7.96
CA GLY A 24 -9.08 -6.44 -7.55
C GLY A 24 -10.13 -6.24 -8.65
N ALA A 25 -9.72 -5.90 -9.89
CA ALA A 25 -10.56 -5.67 -11.08
C ALA A 25 -11.38 -4.36 -11.15
N ASP A 26 -11.46 -3.58 -10.07
CA ASP A 26 -11.92 -2.18 -10.05
C ASP A 26 -11.38 -1.50 -8.78
N MET A 27 -11.22 -0.17 -8.77
CA MET A 27 -10.98 0.59 -7.52
C MET A 27 -12.31 1.11 -6.96
N PRO A 28 -12.94 0.42 -6.00
CA PRO A 28 -13.99 1.01 -5.19
C PRO A 28 -13.52 2.32 -4.57
N THR A 29 -14.37 3.33 -4.55
CA THR A 29 -14.13 4.63 -3.88
C THR A 29 -13.68 4.48 -2.42
N VAL A 30 -14.12 3.41 -1.75
CA VAL A 30 -13.71 3.10 -0.37
C VAL A 30 -12.25 2.67 -0.26
N GLN A 31 -11.71 1.96 -1.27
CA GLN A 31 -10.28 1.58 -1.30
C GLN A 31 -9.39 2.80 -1.56
N GLU A 32 -9.87 3.77 -2.36
CA GLU A 32 -9.17 5.04 -2.59
C GLU A 32 -9.10 5.88 -1.31
N ALA A 33 -10.21 6.02 -0.59
CA ALA A 33 -10.26 6.73 0.69
C ALA A 33 -9.35 6.09 1.75
N ALA A 34 -9.37 4.76 1.86
CA ALA A 34 -8.50 4.00 2.77
C ALA A 34 -7.01 4.21 2.44
N THR A 35 -6.68 4.27 1.16
CA THR A 35 -5.31 4.52 0.68
C THR A 35 -4.80 5.90 1.11
N GLY A 36 -5.65 6.93 1.01
CA GLY A 36 -5.33 8.30 1.44
C GLY A 36 -5.16 8.43 2.95
N LEU A 37 -6.09 7.85 3.72
CA LEU A 37 -6.05 7.86 5.19
C LEU A 37 -4.79 7.17 5.73
N TYR A 38 -4.41 6.03 5.14
CA TYR A 38 -3.18 5.33 5.53
C TYR A 38 -1.92 6.13 5.23
N ALA A 39 -1.86 6.78 4.06
CA ALA A 39 -0.76 7.66 3.66
C ALA A 39 -0.52 8.79 4.67
N GLN A 40 -1.58 9.42 5.16
CA GLN A 40 -1.46 10.51 6.13
C GLN A 40 -1.17 9.99 7.53
N ALA A 41 -1.94 9.01 8.01
CA ALA A 41 -1.90 8.59 9.42
C ALA A 41 -0.70 7.70 9.78
N ILE A 42 -0.23 6.86 8.85
CA ILE A 42 0.83 5.86 9.12
C ILE A 42 2.14 6.21 8.44
N LEU A 43 2.07 6.71 7.20
CA LEU A 43 3.27 7.09 6.43
C LEU A 43 3.65 8.57 6.61
N GLY A 44 2.78 9.39 7.20
CA GLY A 44 3.07 10.79 7.54
C GLY A 44 3.21 11.71 6.33
N PHE A 45 2.57 11.39 5.20
CA PHE A 45 2.62 12.25 4.02
C PHE A 45 1.71 13.46 4.16
N SER A 46 2.18 14.61 3.69
CA SER A 46 1.31 15.76 3.49
C SER A 46 0.38 15.55 2.29
N GLU A 47 -0.74 16.28 2.24
CA GLU A 47 -1.61 16.27 1.07
C GLU A 47 -0.88 16.71 -0.20
N GLU A 48 0.07 17.66 -0.07
CA GLU A 48 0.90 18.11 -1.19
C GLU A 48 1.80 17.01 -1.73
N ASP A 49 2.44 16.23 -0.86
CA ASP A 49 3.27 15.08 -1.26
C ASP A 49 2.42 14.01 -1.96
N CYS A 50 1.22 13.73 -1.42
CA CYS A 50 0.29 12.81 -2.05
C CYS A 50 -0.15 13.29 -3.45
N ARG A 51 -0.39 14.59 -3.62
CA ARG A 51 -0.76 15.18 -4.91
C ARG A 51 0.40 15.08 -5.91
N LYS A 52 1.62 15.41 -5.50
CA LYS A 52 2.83 15.32 -6.34
C LYS A 52 3.13 13.88 -6.74
N ALA A 53 3.06 12.95 -5.79
CA ALA A 53 3.31 11.53 -6.03
C ALA A 53 2.31 10.90 -7.01
N LYS A 54 1.09 11.42 -7.08
CA LYS A 54 0.04 10.98 -8.02
C LYS A 54 0.08 11.67 -9.39
N SER A 55 0.99 12.63 -9.61
CA SER A 55 1.04 13.36 -10.88
C SER A 55 1.38 12.42 -12.04
N ALA A 56 0.76 12.64 -13.20
CA ALA A 56 0.99 11.83 -14.40
C ALA A 56 2.47 11.84 -14.81
N ASP A 57 3.14 12.97 -14.65
CA ASP A 57 4.56 13.14 -14.97
C ASP A 57 5.48 12.29 -14.08
N HIS A 58 5.09 12.01 -12.83
CA HIS A 58 5.87 11.16 -11.91
C HIS A 58 5.54 9.67 -12.00
N ILE A 59 4.29 9.33 -12.33
CA ILE A 59 3.83 7.93 -12.40
C ILE A 59 4.08 7.30 -13.78
N SER A 60 3.92 8.05 -14.88
CA SER A 60 3.93 7.50 -16.24
C SER A 60 5.23 6.77 -16.63
N ASN A 61 6.34 7.13 -15.99
CA ASN A 61 7.66 6.55 -16.26
C ASN A 61 8.04 5.41 -15.31
N LYS A 62 7.14 4.96 -14.43
CA LYS A 62 7.44 3.92 -13.43
C LYS A 62 6.76 2.61 -13.75
N THR A 63 7.55 1.53 -13.67
CA THR A 63 7.10 0.16 -13.87
C THR A 63 6.84 -0.57 -12.54
N LEU A 64 6.23 -1.75 -12.61
CA LEU A 64 6.13 -2.64 -11.43
C LEU A 64 7.51 -3.06 -10.91
N ILE A 65 8.51 -3.17 -11.78
CA ILE A 65 9.88 -3.51 -11.40
C ILE A 65 10.49 -2.36 -10.58
N ASP A 66 10.31 -1.11 -11.01
CA ASP A 66 10.76 0.07 -10.27
C ASP A 66 10.08 0.20 -8.91
N CYS A 67 8.84 -0.26 -8.82
CA CYS A 67 8.12 -0.34 -7.54
C CYS A 67 8.79 -1.35 -6.61
N LEU A 68 8.98 -2.61 -7.05
CA LEU A 68 9.56 -3.67 -6.22
C LEU A 68 10.99 -3.36 -5.80
N SER A 69 11.82 -2.88 -6.72
CA SER A 69 13.21 -2.47 -6.43
C SER A 69 13.25 -1.26 -5.49
N GLY A 70 12.31 -0.32 -5.65
CA GLY A 70 12.17 0.82 -4.75
C GLY A 70 11.81 0.41 -3.33
N VAL A 71 10.83 -0.49 -3.14
CA VAL A 71 10.46 -0.96 -1.80
C VAL A 71 11.59 -1.75 -1.15
N GLN A 72 12.34 -2.55 -1.92
CA GLN A 72 13.50 -3.30 -1.43
C GLN A 72 14.60 -2.40 -0.82
N GLN A 73 14.75 -1.17 -1.31
CA GLN A 73 15.76 -0.23 -0.85
C GLN A 73 15.34 0.57 0.40
N LEU A 74 14.09 0.43 0.84
CA LEU A 74 13.59 1.14 2.01
C LEU A 74 14.12 0.52 3.31
N PRO A 75 14.20 1.31 4.40
CA PRO A 75 14.34 0.74 5.73
C PRO A 75 13.24 -0.29 5.98
N LYS A 76 13.59 -1.45 6.57
CA LYS A 76 12.67 -2.58 6.80
C LYS A 76 11.35 -2.14 7.42
N GLU A 77 11.39 -1.27 8.43
CA GLU A 77 10.19 -0.75 9.10
C GLU A 77 9.24 0.00 8.15
N VAL A 78 9.79 0.77 7.20
CA VAL A 78 9.00 1.52 6.21
C VAL A 78 8.43 0.57 5.16
N ALA A 79 9.23 -0.40 4.70
CA ALA A 79 8.79 -1.42 3.77
C ALA A 79 7.63 -2.27 4.34
N GLU A 80 7.71 -2.68 5.61
CA GLU A 80 6.65 -3.39 6.31
C GLU A 80 5.38 -2.56 6.47
N LYS A 81 5.49 -1.24 6.68
CA LYS A 81 4.35 -0.32 6.65
C LYS A 81 3.69 -0.28 5.27
N ILE A 82 4.46 -0.29 4.17
CA ILE A 82 3.88 -0.37 2.82
C ILE A 82 3.15 -1.71 2.64
N LEU A 83 3.79 -2.83 2.97
CA LEU A 83 3.18 -4.16 2.86
C LEU A 83 1.88 -4.27 3.67
N THR A 84 1.89 -3.77 4.91
CA THR A 84 0.72 -3.74 5.80
C THR A 84 -0.42 -2.91 5.20
N GLY A 85 -0.11 -1.71 4.70
CA GLY A 85 -1.12 -0.83 4.07
C GLY A 85 -1.71 -1.44 2.81
N VAL A 86 -0.88 -2.07 1.99
CA VAL A 86 -1.33 -2.76 0.77
C VAL A 86 -2.28 -3.92 1.10
N MET A 87 -1.96 -4.75 2.09
CA MET A 87 -2.87 -5.83 2.52
C MET A 87 -4.16 -5.30 3.16
N MET A 88 -4.09 -4.16 3.86
CA MET A 88 -5.25 -3.52 4.46
C MET A 88 -6.28 -3.16 3.38
N ILE A 89 -5.85 -2.70 2.21
CA ILE A 89 -6.72 -2.38 1.07
C ILE A 89 -7.53 -3.62 0.66
N SER A 90 -6.90 -4.78 0.50
CA SER A 90 -7.61 -6.02 0.14
C SER A 90 -8.51 -6.52 1.27
N TYR A 91 -8.13 -6.30 2.52
CA TYR A 91 -8.99 -6.65 3.65
C TYR A 91 -10.21 -5.74 3.81
N ALA A 92 -10.27 -4.58 3.14
CA ALA A 92 -11.44 -3.71 3.17
C ALA A 92 -12.71 -4.44 2.69
N ASP A 93 -12.59 -5.35 1.72
CA ASP A 93 -13.70 -6.17 1.20
C ASP A 93 -13.77 -7.57 1.87
N ARG A 94 -13.03 -7.77 2.96
CA ARG A 94 -12.99 -9.00 3.79
C ARG A 94 -12.61 -10.27 3.04
N LYS A 95 -12.18 -10.17 1.78
CA LYS A 95 -11.71 -11.28 0.96
C LYS A 95 -10.55 -10.81 0.11
N MET A 96 -9.45 -11.56 0.12
CA MET A 96 -8.36 -11.39 -0.83
C MET A 96 -8.60 -12.27 -2.06
N LYS A 97 -8.59 -11.66 -3.24
CA LYS A 97 -8.60 -12.37 -4.52
C LYS A 97 -7.22 -12.98 -4.81
N PRO A 98 -7.12 -14.04 -5.64
CA PRO A 98 -5.83 -14.68 -5.93
C PRO A 98 -4.74 -13.73 -6.45
N LEU A 99 -5.11 -12.72 -7.25
CA LEU A 99 -4.15 -11.73 -7.75
C LEU A 99 -3.64 -10.78 -6.65
N GLU A 100 -4.49 -10.44 -5.68
CA GLU A 100 -4.12 -9.62 -4.52
C GLU A 100 -3.17 -10.38 -3.61
N VAL A 101 -3.42 -11.67 -3.36
CA VAL A 101 -2.51 -12.55 -2.64
C VAL A 101 -1.15 -12.61 -3.35
N ARG A 102 -1.16 -12.80 -4.69
CA ARG A 102 0.07 -12.84 -5.48
C ARG A 102 0.86 -11.54 -5.36
N TRP A 103 0.19 -10.38 -5.42
CA TRP A 103 0.86 -9.09 -5.26
C TRP A 103 1.45 -8.90 -3.87
N ALA A 104 0.71 -9.22 -2.81
CA ALA A 104 1.22 -9.16 -1.44
C ALA A 104 2.43 -10.08 -1.23
N SER A 105 2.40 -11.29 -1.80
CA SER A 105 3.54 -12.21 -1.77
C SER A 105 4.75 -11.67 -2.52
N MET A 106 4.57 -11.08 -3.71
CA MET A 106 5.66 -10.46 -4.47
C MET A 106 6.31 -9.31 -3.69
N LEU A 107 5.50 -8.46 -3.04
CA LEU A 107 6.02 -7.39 -2.17
C LEU A 107 6.79 -7.95 -0.99
N ALA A 108 6.21 -8.91 -0.25
CA ALA A 108 6.87 -9.55 0.89
C ALA A 108 8.21 -10.20 0.51
N SER A 109 8.26 -10.86 -0.65
CA SER A 109 9.51 -11.42 -1.19
C SER A 109 10.52 -10.34 -1.58
N ALA A 110 10.08 -9.21 -2.14
CA ALA A 110 11.00 -8.13 -2.50
C ALA A 110 11.70 -7.50 -1.28
N ILE A 111 11.06 -7.53 -0.11
CA ILE A 111 11.58 -6.92 1.12
C ILE A 111 12.13 -7.93 2.13
N ASP A 112 12.35 -9.18 1.70
CA ASP A 112 12.92 -10.28 2.48
C ASP A 112 12.24 -10.47 3.86
N VAL A 113 10.91 -10.45 3.86
CA VAL A 113 10.12 -10.59 5.08
C VAL A 113 10.04 -12.05 5.52
N THR A 114 10.30 -12.28 6.81
CA THR A 114 10.17 -13.60 7.42
C THR A 114 8.68 -14.00 7.53
N PRO A 115 8.35 -15.31 7.64
CA PRO A 115 6.97 -15.74 7.84
C PRO A 115 6.29 -15.10 9.06
N ASP A 116 7.03 -14.92 10.15
CA ASP A 116 6.53 -14.30 11.39
C ASP A 116 6.23 -12.81 11.18
N ASP A 117 7.13 -12.08 10.51
CA ASP A 117 6.93 -10.68 10.16
C ASP A 117 5.76 -10.51 9.16
N PHE A 118 5.62 -11.43 8.21
CA PHE A 118 4.50 -11.46 7.27
C PHE A 118 3.17 -11.63 8.01
N GLN A 119 3.10 -12.59 8.93
CA GLN A 119 1.91 -12.82 9.74
C GLN A 119 1.57 -11.58 10.59
N ARG A 120 2.56 -10.91 11.17
CA ARG A 120 2.37 -9.65 11.90
C ARG A 120 1.78 -8.57 11.00
N CYS A 121 2.31 -8.40 9.79
CA CYS A 121 1.77 -7.46 8.80
C CYS A 121 0.32 -7.81 8.46
N CYS A 122 -0.04 -9.09 8.27
CA CYS A 122 -1.42 -9.52 8.01
C CYS A 122 -2.37 -9.18 9.17
N VAL A 123 -1.96 -9.44 10.41
CA VAL A 123 -2.76 -9.12 11.60
C VAL A 123 -2.99 -7.62 11.70
N ASN A 124 -1.93 -6.82 11.58
CA ASN A 124 -2.03 -5.36 11.62
C ASN A 124 -2.94 -4.81 10.51
N ALA A 125 -2.78 -5.31 9.29
CA ALA A 125 -3.60 -4.94 8.15
C ALA A 125 -5.11 -5.20 8.41
N ARG A 126 -5.43 -6.34 9.02
CA ARG A 126 -6.82 -6.69 9.38
C ARG A 126 -7.39 -5.78 10.45
N VAL A 127 -6.60 -5.46 11.48
CA VAL A 127 -7.01 -4.52 12.54
C VAL A 127 -7.33 -3.16 11.95
N ILE A 128 -6.44 -2.61 11.12
CA ILE A 128 -6.62 -1.30 10.49
C ILE A 128 -7.83 -1.33 9.54
N ALA A 129 -7.98 -2.36 8.71
CA ALA A 129 -9.14 -2.49 7.81
C ALA A 129 -10.46 -2.50 8.59
N SER A 130 -10.50 -3.15 9.76
CA SER A 130 -11.70 -3.18 10.61
C SER A 130 -12.05 -1.83 11.24
N MET A 131 -11.07 -0.94 11.46
CA MET A 131 -11.30 0.42 11.94
C MET A 131 -11.88 1.32 10.85
N LEU A 132 -11.45 1.12 9.59
CA LEU A 132 -11.93 1.88 8.44
C LEU A 132 -13.33 1.44 7.98
N ARG A 133 -13.74 0.21 8.28
CA ARG A 133 -15.09 -0.31 8.10
C ARG A 133 -15.58 -1.00 9.37
N PRO A 134 -16.15 -0.24 10.33
CA PRO A 134 -16.77 -0.85 11.51
C PRO A 134 -17.84 -1.85 11.08
N HIS A 135 -17.93 -2.98 11.80
CA HIS A 135 -18.87 -4.07 11.47
C HIS A 135 -20.30 -3.52 11.35
N GLY A 136 -20.86 -3.48 10.14
CA GLY A 136 -22.26 -3.07 9.92
C GLY A 136 -22.54 -2.19 8.69
N ALA A 137 -21.53 -1.62 8.03
CA ALA A 137 -21.75 -0.88 6.79
C ALA A 137 -21.95 -1.85 5.60
N PRO A 138 -23.06 -1.79 4.85
CA PRO A 138 -23.21 -2.57 3.62
C PRO A 138 -22.15 -2.14 2.59
N ALA A 139 -21.72 -3.10 1.76
CA ALA A 139 -20.81 -2.88 0.64
C ALA A 139 -21.49 -2.09 -0.49
#